data_AF-A0AA41V5T3-F1
#
_entry.id   AF-A0AA41V5T3-F1
#
_cell.length_a   1.000
_cell.length_b   1.000
_cell.length_c   1.000
_cell.angle_alpha   90.00
_cell.angle_beta   90.00
_cell.angle_gamma   90.00
#
_symmetry.space_group_name_H-M   'P 1'
#
loop_
_entity.id
_entity.type
_entity.pdbx_description
1 polymer ?
#
loop_
_entity_poly.entity_id
_entity_poly.type
_entity_poly.pdbx_seq_one_letter_code
_entity_poly.pdbx_strand_id
1 'polypeptide(L)'
;MTFAGDLVPCSVGTNFTPHVITVAAGEDVTMKIISFSQQGPRAICILSANGAISNVTLRQPDSSGGTLTYEGRFEILSLSGSFMPTESGGTRSRSGGMSVSLASPDGRVVGGGVAGLLVAASPVQ
;
A
#
# COMPACT_ATOMS: atom_id res chain seq x y z
N MET A 1 -8.47 38.42 -0.19
CA MET A 1 -8.24 37.53 0.97
C MET A 1 -7.78 36.20 0.39
N THR A 2 -6.57 35.81 0.72
CA THR A 2 -5.68 34.94 -0.05
C THR A 2 -6.13 33.47 -0.04
N PHE A 3 -6.12 32.83 -1.22
CA PHE A 3 -6.21 31.37 -1.34
C PHE A 3 -4.89 30.77 -0.84
N ALA A 4 -4.92 30.07 0.29
CA ALA A 4 -3.82 29.23 0.72
C ALA A 4 -3.88 27.93 -0.10
N GLY A 5 -3.17 27.90 -1.22
CA GLY A 5 -2.79 26.64 -1.84
C GLY A 5 -1.82 25.96 -0.90
N ASP A 6 -2.23 24.84 -0.30
CA ASP A 6 -1.32 23.97 0.43
C ASP A 6 -0.25 23.50 -0.56
N LEU A 7 0.93 24.07 -0.40
CA LEU A 7 2.15 23.63 -1.06
C LEU A 7 2.39 22.20 -0.65
N VAL A 8 2.10 21.24 -1.54
CA VAL A 8 2.71 19.92 -1.48
C VAL A 8 4.22 20.17 -1.52
N PRO A 9 4.99 19.89 -0.45
CA PRO A 9 6.42 20.09 -0.49
C PRO A 9 6.98 19.17 -1.58
N CYS A 10 7.65 19.73 -2.58
CA CYS A 10 8.49 18.96 -3.48
C CYS A 10 9.46 18.13 -2.62
N SER A 11 9.31 16.80 -2.65
CA SER A 11 10.12 15.90 -1.85
C SER A 11 11.61 16.14 -2.14
N VAL A 12 12.37 16.52 -1.12
CA VAL A 12 13.82 16.67 -1.17
C VAL A 12 14.44 15.27 -1.30
N GLY A 13 14.58 14.82 -2.54
CA GLY A 13 15.08 13.50 -2.91
C GLY A 13 16.60 13.36 -2.77
N THR A 14 17.13 13.41 -1.56
CA THR A 14 18.57 13.15 -1.31
C THR A 14 18.87 12.12 -0.21
N ASN A 15 17.86 11.46 0.37
CA ASN A 15 18.09 10.46 1.44
C ASN A 15 17.09 9.28 1.41
N PHE A 16 16.98 8.59 0.27
CA PHE A 16 16.30 7.30 0.21
C PHE A 16 17.25 6.18 0.60
N THR A 17 16.84 5.36 1.56
CA THR A 17 17.48 4.06 1.82
C THR A 17 16.60 2.99 1.19
N PRO A 18 17.06 2.29 0.13
CA PRO A 18 16.28 1.22 -0.48
C PRO A 18 16.17 0.04 0.49
N HIS A 19 15.00 -0.59 0.51
CA HIS A 19 14.73 -1.78 1.30
C HIS A 19 13.93 -2.77 0.46
N VAL A 20 14.18 -4.06 0.68
CA VAL A 20 13.39 -5.16 0.12
C VAL A 20 12.68 -5.85 1.28
N ILE A 21 11.36 -5.95 1.21
CA ILE A 21 10.53 -6.59 2.24
C ILE A 21 9.96 -7.85 1.63
N THR A 22 10.36 -9.02 2.13
CA THR A 22 9.79 -10.29 1.66
C THR A 22 8.59 -10.68 2.50
N VAL A 23 7.47 -10.91 1.83
CA VAL A 23 6.21 -11.42 2.39
C VAL A 23 6.05 -12.86 1.90
N ALA A 24 5.85 -13.81 2.82
CA ALA A 24 5.62 -15.20 2.47
C ALA A 24 4.16 -15.42 2.03
N ALA A 25 3.92 -16.52 1.31
CA ALA A 25 2.56 -16.92 0.95
C ALA A 25 1.69 -17.10 2.21
N GLY A 26 0.45 -16.60 2.16
CA GLY A 26 -0.50 -16.60 3.27
C GLY A 26 -0.37 -15.42 4.23
N GLU A 27 0.68 -14.60 4.13
CA GLU A 27 0.84 -13.42 4.98
C GLU A 27 0.20 -12.16 4.36
N ASP A 28 -0.17 -11.21 5.22
CA ASP A 28 -0.71 -9.91 4.81
C ASP A 28 0.44 -8.92 4.48
N VAL A 29 0.46 -8.47 3.22
CA VAL A 29 1.45 -7.53 2.69
C VAL A 29 1.32 -6.15 3.36
N THR A 30 0.09 -5.67 3.57
CA THR A 30 -0.19 -4.40 4.24
C THR A 30 0.36 -4.41 5.67
N MET A 31 0.13 -5.50 6.40
CA MET A 31 0.59 -5.65 7.78
C MET A 31 2.12 -5.67 7.86
N LYS A 32 2.83 -6.36 6.94
CA LYS A 32 4.29 -6.36 6.89
C LYS A 32 4.86 -4.97 6.63
N ILE A 33 4.29 -4.24 5.67
CA ILE A 33 4.74 -2.89 5.30
C ILE A 33 4.52 -1.92 6.47
N ILE A 34 3.35 -1.97 7.13
CA ILE A 34 3.08 -1.14 8.32
C ILE A 34 4.05 -1.48 9.44
N SER A 35 4.25 -2.76 9.74
CA SER A 35 5.20 -3.20 10.79
C SER A 35 6.63 -2.73 10.50
N PHE A 36 7.06 -2.82 9.23
CA PHE A 36 8.36 -2.30 8.81
C PHE A 36 8.45 -0.79 8.99
N SER A 37 7.42 -0.04 8.58
CA SER A 37 7.38 1.42 8.71
C SER A 37 7.55 1.88 10.16
N GLN A 38 7.09 1.09 11.13
CA GLN A 38 7.15 1.44 12.56
C GLN A 38 8.55 1.30 13.18
N GLN A 39 9.49 0.62 12.50
CA GLN A 39 10.83 0.36 13.04
C GLN A 39 11.71 1.62 13.19
N GLY A 40 11.35 2.72 12.53
CA GLY A 40 12.13 3.96 12.60
C GLY A 40 11.30 5.22 12.35
N PRO A 41 11.86 6.42 12.57
CA PRO A 41 11.14 7.69 12.44
C PRO A 41 10.97 8.15 10.98
N ARG A 42 11.39 7.35 9.99
CA ARG A 42 11.38 7.75 8.58
C ARG A 42 10.03 7.45 7.93
N ALA A 43 9.67 8.26 6.95
CA ALA A 43 8.63 7.91 6.00
C ALA A 43 9.08 6.74 5.12
N ILE A 44 8.12 5.97 4.62
CA ILE A 44 8.37 4.94 3.60
C ILE A 44 7.55 5.24 2.35
N CYS A 45 8.10 4.87 1.21
CA CYS A 45 7.45 4.90 -0.10
C CYS A 45 7.62 3.52 -0.72
N ILE A 46 6.52 2.96 -1.25
CA ILE A 46 6.52 1.70 -1.99
C ILE A 46 6.83 2.04 -3.44
N LEU A 47 7.97 1.57 -3.94
CA LEU A 47 8.42 1.83 -5.30
C LEU A 47 7.85 0.83 -6.31
N SER A 48 7.76 -0.44 -5.89
CA SER A 48 7.27 -1.55 -6.70
C SER A 48 6.95 -2.73 -5.79
N ALA A 49 6.24 -3.72 -6.32
CA ALA A 49 6.24 -5.07 -5.79
C ALA A 49 6.07 -6.09 -6.92
N ASN A 50 6.54 -7.31 -6.71
CA ASN A 50 6.34 -8.44 -7.60
C ASN A 50 5.88 -9.68 -6.82
N GLY A 51 5.03 -10.49 -7.45
CA GLY A 51 4.46 -11.71 -6.86
C GLY A 51 2.97 -11.80 -7.11
N ALA A 52 2.29 -12.72 -6.43
CA ALA A 52 0.85 -12.94 -6.58
C ALA A 52 0.07 -12.73 -5.27
N ILE A 53 -1.18 -12.32 -5.39
CA ILE A 53 -2.15 -12.06 -4.32
C ILE A 53 -3.27 -13.10 -4.39
N SER A 54 -3.72 -13.59 -3.23
CA SER A 54 -4.83 -14.57 -3.10
C SER A 54 -6.15 -13.93 -2.66
N ASN A 55 -6.06 -12.81 -1.94
CA ASN A 55 -7.20 -12.06 -1.42
C ASN A 55 -6.85 -10.57 -1.35
N VAL A 56 -7.72 -9.70 -1.87
CA VAL A 56 -7.58 -8.25 -1.77
C VAL A 56 -8.91 -7.57 -1.46
N THR A 57 -8.90 -6.62 -0.54
CA THR A 57 -10.04 -5.71 -0.29
C THR A 57 -9.74 -4.31 -0.81
N LEU A 58 -10.51 -3.87 -1.80
CA LEU A 58 -10.38 -2.56 -2.46
C LEU A 58 -11.51 -1.61 -2.07
N ARG A 59 -11.23 -0.30 -2.07
CA ARG A 59 -12.27 0.75 -1.99
C ARG A 59 -13.13 0.73 -3.25
N GLN A 60 -14.46 0.76 -3.08
CA GLN A 60 -15.37 0.88 -4.21
C GLN A 60 -15.23 2.27 -4.88
N PRO A 61 -15.19 2.34 -6.22
CA PRO A 61 -15.08 3.62 -6.94
C PRO A 61 -16.30 4.54 -6.76
N ASP A 62 -17.50 3.97 -6.55
CA ASP A 62 -18.77 4.68 -6.80
C ASP A 62 -19.74 4.71 -5.59
N SER A 63 -19.29 4.34 -4.38
CA SER A 63 -20.18 4.17 -3.22
C SER A 63 -19.68 4.96 -2.00
N SER A 64 -20.60 5.25 -1.09
CA SER A 64 -20.47 5.99 0.18
C SER A 64 -19.47 5.38 1.19
N GLY A 65 -18.24 5.07 0.77
CA GLY A 65 -17.19 4.46 1.58
C GLY A 65 -17.19 2.92 1.59
N GLY A 66 -17.89 2.26 0.65
CA GLY A 66 -17.94 0.80 0.56
C GLY A 66 -16.60 0.15 0.17
N THR A 67 -16.43 -1.12 0.52
CA THR A 67 -15.29 -1.95 0.09
C THR A 67 -15.77 -3.19 -0.65
N LEU A 68 -14.91 -3.73 -1.50
CA LEU A 68 -15.15 -4.97 -2.25
C LEU A 68 -13.94 -5.90 -2.11
N THR A 69 -14.20 -7.15 -1.75
CA THR A 69 -13.16 -8.18 -1.60
C THR A 69 -13.16 -9.10 -2.82
N TYR A 70 -11.97 -9.33 -3.37
CA TYR A 70 -11.72 -10.25 -4.46
C TYR A 70 -10.88 -11.42 -3.93
N GLU A 71 -11.31 -12.64 -4.23
CA GLU A 71 -10.58 -13.87 -3.91
C GLU A 71 -10.22 -14.63 -5.18
N GLY A 72 -9.03 -15.23 -5.19
CA GLY A 72 -8.46 -15.87 -6.37
C GLY A 72 -6.97 -15.56 -6.48
N ARG A 73 -6.28 -16.17 -7.45
CA ARG A 73 -4.84 -15.92 -7.65
C ARG A 73 -4.65 -14.83 -8.70
N PHE A 74 -4.09 -13.69 -8.30
CA PHE A 74 -3.85 -12.55 -9.17
C PHE A 74 -2.37 -12.16 -9.18
N GLU A 75 -1.80 -11.90 -10.34
CA GLU A 75 -0.43 -11.39 -10.44
C GLU A 75 -0.39 -9.88 -10.16
N ILE A 76 0.60 -9.42 -9.41
CA ILE A 76 0.80 -8.00 -9.15
C ILE A 76 1.35 -7.34 -10.41
N LEU A 77 0.58 -6.38 -10.95
CA LEU A 77 1.05 -5.52 -12.04
C LEU A 77 1.72 -4.27 -11.48
N SER A 78 1.16 -3.71 -10.41
CA SER A 78 1.75 -2.60 -9.69
C SER A 78 1.26 -2.56 -8.24
N LEU A 79 2.15 -2.18 -7.34
CA LEU A 79 1.84 -1.81 -5.96
C LEU A 79 2.57 -0.51 -5.66
N SER A 80 1.83 0.49 -5.19
CA SER A 80 2.37 1.81 -4.87
C SER A 80 1.71 2.36 -3.62
N GLY A 81 2.40 3.25 -2.92
CA GLY A 81 1.87 3.85 -1.71
C GLY A 81 2.95 4.51 -0.88
N SER A 82 2.54 5.13 0.22
CA SER A 82 3.46 5.72 1.18
C SER A 82 2.86 5.73 2.57
N PHE A 83 3.73 5.74 3.57
CA PHE A 83 3.34 5.90 4.97
C PHE A 83 4.25 6.91 5.66
N MET A 84 3.65 7.98 6.17
CA MET A 84 4.32 9.04 6.89
C MET A 84 4.21 8.79 8.40
N PRO A 85 5.29 8.98 9.18
CA PRO A 85 5.18 8.96 10.64
C PRO A 85 4.21 10.04 11.09
N THR A 86 3.29 9.68 11.99
CA THR A 86 2.46 10.63 12.69
C THR A 86 2.62 10.43 14.19
N GLU A 87 2.50 11.53 14.94
CA GLU A 87 2.56 11.50 16.40
C GLU A 87 1.30 12.19 16.91
N SER A 88 0.53 11.48 17.73
CA SER A 88 -0.65 12.02 18.40
C SER A 88 -0.65 11.54 19.83
N GLY A 89 -0.59 12.48 20.78
CA GLY A 89 -0.65 12.17 22.22
C GLY A 89 0.41 11.18 22.70
N GLY A 90 1.63 11.22 22.15
CA GLY A 90 2.73 10.31 22.52
C GLY A 90 2.64 8.89 21.91
N THR A 91 1.62 8.61 21.10
CA THR A 91 1.53 7.35 20.34
C THR A 91 2.10 7.54 18.93
N ARG A 92 3.09 6.72 18.56
CA ARG A 92 3.64 6.68 17.19
C ARG A 92 2.67 5.93 16.28
N SER A 93 2.18 6.61 15.25
CA SER A 93 1.27 6.05 14.24
C SER A 93 1.79 6.33 12.83
N ARG A 94 0.99 5.95 11.82
CA ARG A 94 1.28 6.17 10.40
C ARG A 94 0.04 6.68 9.70
N SER A 95 0.20 7.73 8.90
CA SER A 95 -0.80 8.14 7.92
C SER A 95 -0.35 7.73 6.52
N GLY A 96 -1.31 7.47 5.64
CA GLY A 96 -1.04 7.08 4.26
C GLY A 96 -1.86 5.88 3.84
N GLY A 97 -1.39 5.19 2.81
CA GLY A 97 -2.08 4.05 2.24
C GLY A 97 -1.39 3.54 0.99
N MET A 98 -2.00 2.52 0.40
CA MET A 98 -1.50 1.87 -0.80
C MET A 98 -2.62 1.62 -1.80
N SER A 99 -2.21 1.48 -3.05
CA SER A 99 -3.03 1.10 -4.19
C SER A 99 -2.35 -0.01 -4.96
N VAL A 100 -3.16 -0.86 -5.58
CA VAL A 100 -2.66 -2.02 -6.33
C VAL A 100 -3.40 -2.14 -7.66
N SER A 101 -2.71 -2.68 -8.65
CA SER A 101 -3.32 -3.21 -9.88
C SER A 101 -2.91 -4.67 -10.02
N LEU A 102 -3.89 -5.53 -10.29
CA LEU A 102 -3.75 -6.98 -10.28
C LEU A 102 -4.34 -7.57 -11.56
N ALA A 103 -3.66 -8.57 -12.12
CA ALA A 103 -4.13 -9.32 -13.27
C ALA A 103 -4.66 -10.69 -12.86
N SER A 104 -5.88 -10.98 -13.29
CA SER A 104 -6.49 -12.30 -13.22
C SER A 104 -5.94 -13.21 -14.34
N PRO A 105 -5.97 -14.55 -14.17
CA PRO A 105 -5.55 -15.49 -15.21
C PRO A 105 -6.38 -15.42 -16.50
N ASP A 106 -7.59 -14.88 -16.43
CA ASP A 106 -8.48 -14.64 -17.58
C ASP A 106 -8.16 -13.34 -18.35
N GLY A 107 -7.09 -12.63 -17.97
CA GLY A 107 -6.64 -11.40 -18.61
C GLY A 107 -7.35 -10.13 -18.12
N ARG A 108 -8.26 -10.23 -17.14
CA ARG A 108 -8.90 -9.05 -16.54
C ARG A 108 -7.97 -8.35 -15.56
N VAL A 109 -8.08 -7.02 -15.49
CA VAL A 109 -7.36 -6.20 -14.51
C VAL A 109 -8.33 -5.62 -13.51
N VAL A 110 -7.98 -5.73 -12.23
CA VAL A 110 -8.69 -5.14 -11.10
C VAL A 110 -7.69 -4.32 -10.30
N GLY A 111 -8.11 -3.15 -9.81
CA GLY A 111 -7.23 -2.29 -9.04
C GLY A 111 -7.97 -1.20 -8.29
N GLY A 112 -7.25 -0.54 -7.38
CA GLY A 112 -7.81 0.50 -6.53
C GLY A 112 -7.01 0.69 -5.26
N GLY A 113 -7.54 1.55 -4.38
CA GLY A 113 -6.98 1.74 -3.05
C GLY A 113 -7.27 0.54 -2.15
N VAL A 114 -6.24 -0.01 -1.50
CA VAL A 114 -6.39 -1.11 -0.54
C VAL A 114 -7.05 -0.56 0.73
N ALA A 115 -8.06 -1.26 1.23
CA ALA A 115 -8.84 -0.88 2.43
C ALA A 115 -9.04 -2.04 3.42
N GLY A 116 -8.38 -3.16 3.20
CA GLY A 116 -8.44 -4.32 4.08
C GLY A 116 -7.30 -5.28 3.78
N LEU A 117 -7.62 -6.57 3.72
CA LEU A 117 -6.63 -7.62 3.49
C LEU A 117 -5.92 -7.45 2.14
N LEU A 118 -4.65 -7.81 2.13
CA LEU A 118 -3.83 -7.99 0.92
C LEU A 118 -2.93 -9.21 1.14
N VAL A 119 -3.51 -10.40 0.93
CA VAL A 119 -2.86 -11.68 1.28
C VAL A 119 -2.03 -12.19 0.10
N ALA A 120 -0.79 -12.56 0.37
CA ALA A 120 0.11 -13.09 -0.65
C ALA A 120 -0.28 -14.54 -1.04
N ALA A 121 -0.37 -14.83 -2.34
CA ALA A 121 -0.53 -16.19 -2.87
C ALA A 121 0.82 -16.90 -3.08
N SER A 122 1.88 -16.13 -3.28
CA SER A 122 3.27 -16.56 -3.43
C SER A 122 4.17 -15.63 -2.62
N PRO A 123 5.48 -15.88 -2.51
CA PRO A 123 6.39 -14.83 -2.04
C PRO A 123 6.18 -13.53 -2.82
N VAL A 124 6.11 -12.40 -2.10
CA VAL A 124 6.01 -11.03 -2.63
C VAL A 124 7.22 -10.22 -2.15
N GLN A 125 7.79 -9.39 -3.02
CA GLN A 125 8.96 -8.53 -2.74
C GLN A 125 8.79 -7.13 -3.33
#